data_AF-A0A2D7V717-F1
#
_entry.id   AF-A0A2D7V717-F1
#
_cell.length_a   1.000
_cell.length_b   1.000
_cell.length_c   1.000
_cell.angle_alpha   90.00
_cell.angle_beta   90.00
_cell.angle_gamma   90.00
#
_symmetry.space_group_name_H-M   'P 1'
#
loop_
_entity.id
_entity.type
_entity.pdbx_description
1 polymer ?
#
loop_
_entity_poly.entity_id
_entity_poly.type
_entity_poly.pdbx_seq_one_letter_code
_entity_poly.pdbx_strand_id
1 'polypeptide(L)' 'MVFLKYFSALTILTAICLHALNVHPLNVIVHLIGACTWSVVGFAWKENSIILNFLPQVFILGGGLIYNYLF' A
#
# COMPACT_ATOMS: atom_id res chain seq x y z
N MET A 1 -16.42 4.21 5.52
CA MET A 1 -15.13 4.05 6.24
C MET A 1 -14.82 2.63 6.66
N VAL A 2 -15.75 1.91 7.31
CA VAL A 2 -15.53 0.52 7.71
C VAL A 2 -15.16 -0.38 6.52
N PHE A 3 -15.91 -0.29 5.41
CA PHE A 3 -15.61 -1.02 4.18
C PHE A 3 -14.22 -0.72 3.61
N LEU A 4 -13.84 0.56 3.61
CA LEU A 4 -12.56 1.01 3.07
C LEU A 4 -11.38 0.43 3.88
N LYS A 5 -11.49 0.38 5.22
CA LYS A 5 -10.50 -0.26 6.09
C LYS A 5 -10.30 -1.73 5.74
N TYR A 6 -11.40 -2.49 5.60
CA TYR A 6 -11.30 -3.93 5.29
C TYR A 6 -10.81 -4.18 3.88
N PHE A 7 -11.20 -3.35 2.92
CA PHE A 7 -10.63 -3.37 1.58
C PHE A 7 -9.12 -3.16 1.63
N SER A 8 -8.64 -2.10 2.28
CA SER A 8 -7.19 -1.83 2.42
C SER A 8 -6.45 -3.00 3.07
N ALA A 9 -7.00 -3.57 4.15
CA ALA A 9 -6.40 -4.70 4.85
C ALA A 9 -6.30 -5.96 3.96
N LEU A 10 -7.37 -6.30 3.23
CA LEU A 10 -7.37 -7.44 2.31
C LEU A 10 -6.40 -7.21 1.15
N THR A 11 -6.38 -6.01 0.57
CA THR A 11 -5.45 -5.68 -0.52
C THR A 11 -4.00 -5.83 -0.09
N ILE A 12 -3.63 -5.36 1.11
CA ILE A 12 -2.27 -5.55 1.63
C ILE A 12 -1.97 -7.02 1.92
N LEU A 13 -2.93 -7.77 2.47
CA LEU A 13 -2.74 -9.21 2.69
C LEU A 13 -2.48 -9.94 1.37
N THR A 14 -3.22 -9.62 0.31
CA THR A 14 -2.98 -10.13 -1.05
C THR A 14 -1.59 -9.74 -1.54
N ALA A 15 -1.17 -8.49 -1.35
CA ALA A 15 0.18 -8.04 -1.72
C ALA A 15 1.28 -8.84 -1.00
N ILE A 16 1.10 -9.12 0.30
CA ILE A 16 2.05 -9.92 1.08
C ILE A 16 2.15 -11.34 0.52
N CYS A 17 1.03 -11.96 0.11
CA CYS A 17 1.06 -13.25 -0.58
C CYS A 17 1.86 -13.18 -1.90
N LEU A 18 1.66 -12.13 -2.70
CA LEU A 18 2.41 -11.93 -3.94
C LEU A 18 3.90 -11.67 -3.69
N HIS A 19 4.25 -10.96 -2.61
CA HIS A 19 5.64 -10.80 -2.17
C HIS A 19 6.26 -12.15 -1.79
N ALA A 20 5.56 -12.98 -1.02
CA ALA A 20 6.02 -14.31 -0.64
C ALA A 20 6.26 -15.23 -1.86
N LEU A 21 5.47 -15.04 -2.93
CA LEU A 21 5.61 -15.77 -4.19
C LEU A 21 6.59 -15.11 -5.19
N ASN A 22 7.24 -14.00 -4.83
CA ASN A 22 8.14 -13.23 -5.70
C ASN A 22 7.51 -12.77 -7.03
N VAL A 23 6.20 -12.49 -7.06
CA VAL A 23 5.49 -12.03 -8.26
C VAL A 23 5.67 -10.52 -8.44
N HIS A 24 6.77 -10.11 -9.07
CA HIS A 24 7.09 -8.70 -9.37
C HIS A 24 6.65 -8.30 -10.79
N PRO A 25 6.10 -7.09 -11.03
CA PRO A 25 5.88 -5.97 -10.09
C PRO A 25 4.51 -5.99 -9.40
N LEU A 26 3.70 -7.01 -9.68
CA LEU A 26 2.30 -7.03 -9.24
C LEU A 26 2.17 -6.94 -7.72
N ASN A 27 3.10 -7.56 -6.98
CA ASN A 27 3.22 -7.42 -5.53
C ASN A 27 3.27 -5.96 -5.07
N VAL A 28 4.18 -5.16 -5.64
CA VAL A 28 4.36 -3.73 -5.33
C VAL A 28 3.13 -2.92 -5.73
N ILE A 29 2.55 -3.17 -6.91
CA ILE A 29 1.38 -2.44 -7.41
C ILE A 29 0.16 -2.67 -6.49
N VAL A 30 -0.11 -3.93 -6.13
CA VAL A 30 -1.22 -4.26 -5.23
C VAL A 30 -0.97 -3.68 -3.84
N HIS A 31 0.28 -3.73 -3.35
CA HIS A 31 0.65 -3.08 -2.08
C HIS A 31 0.37 -1.58 -2.12
N LEU A 32 0.74 -0.90 -3.22
CA LEU A 32 0.54 0.53 -3.40
C LEU A 32 -0.94 0.92 -3.30
N ILE A 33 -1.83 0.15 -3.94
CA ILE A 33 -3.28 0.35 -3.84
C ILE A 33 -3.72 0.25 -2.37
N GLY A 34 -3.27 -0.79 -1.66
CA GLY A 34 -3.56 -0.97 -0.24
C GLY A 34 -3.05 0.19 0.62
N ALA A 35 -1.82 0.66 0.40
CA ALA A 35 -1.19 1.76 1.13
C ALA A 35 -1.87 3.12 0.87
N CYS A 36 -2.22 3.43 -0.38
CA CYS A 36 -3.01 4.62 -0.71
C CYS A 36 -4.33 4.62 0.05
N THR A 37 -5.03 3.48 0.04
CA THR A 37 -6.34 3.35 0.66
C THR A 37 -6.25 3.41 2.20
N TRP A 38 -5.21 2.83 2.81
CA TRP A 38 -4.93 2.98 4.24
C TRP A 38 -4.54 4.40 4.65
N SER A 39 -3.83 5.14 3.78
CA SER A 39 -3.49 6.54 4.04
C SER A 39 -4.76 7.41 4.14
N VAL A 40 -5.74 7.16 3.27
CA VAL A 40 -7.06 7.81 3.34
C VAL A 40 -7.81 7.45 4.63
N VAL A 41 -7.80 6.16 5.01
CA VAL A 41 -8.43 5.69 6.26
C VAL A 41 -7.77 6.35 7.48
N GLY A 42 -6.43 6.36 7.53
CA GLY A 42 -5.67 6.98 8.62
C GLY A 42 -5.94 8.47 8.76
N PHE A 43 -5.97 9.20 7.65
CA PHE A 43 -6.33 10.62 7.64
C PHE A 43 -7.73 10.85 8.20
N ALA A 44 -8.71 10.08 7.73
CA ALA A 44 -10.09 10.29 8.12
C ALA A 44 -10.41 9.83 9.56
N TRP A 45 -9.64 8.89 10.11
CA TRP A 45 -9.73 8.49 11.51
C TRP A 45 -8.86 9.35 12.43
N LYS A 46 -8.07 10.28 11.87
CA LYS A 46 -7.08 11.08 12.60
C LYS A 46 -6.06 10.21 13.35
N GLU A 47 -5.74 9.07 12.76
CA GLU A 47 -4.80 8.09 13.31
C GLU A 47 -3.41 8.31 12.73
N ASN A 48 -2.60 9.09 13.44
CA ASN A 48 -1.25 9.45 13.00
C ASN A 48 -0.34 8.23 12.80
N SER A 49 -0.56 7.15 13.56
CA SER A 49 0.19 5.89 13.42
C SER A 49 -0.04 5.21 12.07
N ILE A 50 -1.29 5.19 11.59
CA ILE A 50 -1.66 4.65 10.28
C ILE A 50 -1.08 5.52 9.16
N ILE A 51 -1.20 6.85 9.28
CA ILE A 51 -0.67 7.79 8.29
C ILE A 51 0.85 7.64 8.20
N LEU A 52 1.55 7.61 9.33
CA LEU A 52 3.02 7.45 9.38
C LEU A 52 3.48 6.15 8.73
N ASN A 53 2.69 5.08 8.80
CA ASN A 53 3.02 3.80 8.20
C ASN A 53 2.78 3.82 6.68
N PHE A 54 1.57 4.13 6.25
CA PHE A 54 1.14 3.89 4.87
C PHE A 54 1.43 5.05 3.92
N LEU A 55 1.41 6.30 4.39
CA LEU A 55 1.63 7.45 3.51
C LEU A 55 3.08 7.48 2.97
N PRO A 56 4.13 7.30 3.79
CA PRO A 56 5.49 7.16 3.28
C PRO A 56 5.67 5.95 2.35
N GLN A 57 5.00 4.82 2.64
CA GLN A 57 5.06 3.64 1.79
C GLN A 57 4.56 3.90 0.38
N VAL A 58 3.56 4.77 0.18
CA VAL A 58 3.11 5.17 -1.16
C VAL A 58 4.27 5.78 -1.96
N PHE A 59 5.07 6.65 -1.33
CA PHE A 59 6.21 7.29 -2.01
C PHE A 59 7.38 6.33 -2.19
N ILE A 60 7.68 5.50 -1.19
CA ILE A 60 8.79 4.53 -1.26
C ILE A 60 8.51 3.48 -2.34
N LEU A 61 7.34 2.86 -2.31
CA LEU A 61 6.94 1.82 -3.26
C LEU A 61 6.70 2.40 -4.65
N GLY A 62 6.00 3.54 -4.74
CA GLY A 62 5.71 4.19 -6.02
C GLY A 62 6.96 4.74 -6.69
N GLY A 63 7.81 5.44 -5.93
CA GLY A 63 9.10 5.94 -6.42
C GLY A 63 10.05 4.80 -6.80
N GLY A 64 10.11 3.75 -5.98
CA GLY A 64 10.90 2.55 -6.29
C GLY A 64 10.42 1.85 -7.56
N LEU A 65 9.10 1.74 -7.76
CA LEU A 65 8.53 1.17 -8.99
C LEU A 65 8.91 2.01 -10.20
N ILE A 66 8.70 3.34 -10.15
CA ILE A 66 9.06 4.25 -11.24
C ILE A 66 10.54 4.15 -11.58
N TYR A 67 11.41 4.13 -10.56
CA TYR A 67 12.85 4.02 -10.75
C TYR A 67 13.23 2.75 -11.52
N ASN A 68 12.74 1.58 -11.09
CA ASN A 68 13.06 0.29 -11.72
C ASN A 68 12.56 0.14 -13.18
N TYR A 69 11.55 0.91 -13.59
CA TYR A 69 10.99 0.81 -14.94
C TYR A 69 11.48 1.91 -15.89
N LEU A 70 12.01 3.03 -15.37
CA LEU A 70 12.45 4.16 -16.18
C LEU A 70 13.98 4.33 -16.24
N PHE A 71 14.73 3.77 -15.29
CA PHE A 71 16.18 3.87 -15.18
C PHE A 71 16.81 2.49 -15.04
#